data_AF-A0A1J5KG87-F1
#
_entry.id   AF-A0A1J5KG87-F1
#
_cell.length_a   1.000
_cell.length_b   1.000
_cell.length_c   1.000
_cell.angle_alpha   90.00
_cell.angle_beta   90.00
_cell.angle_gamma   90.00
#
_symmetry.space_group_name_H-M   'P 1'
#
loop_
_entity.id
_entity.type
_entity.pdbx_description
1 polymer ?
#
loop_
_entity_poly.entity_id
_entity_poly.type
_entity_poly.pdbx_seq_one_letter_code
_entity_poly.pdbx_strand_id
1 'polypeptide(L)'
;MTEATGFRRFTSLLIDFLLCWSLAYVFVSQETLRSFLESYSFYKSLPGLFSEHVVVSVLLLFLLRFYSGLFFASTPGFFVAGLRVRGHNLIQERVSMAFRALIMPILLILLPIDYFLSQFGKARISEIISGTNIERRGGIVTLLSAVLFLLISLLTAYAGPLFYKSTFLYNPVVAFTPKIEVPLSKGRDFNLYRNYGSKSFKMMTFSDLDSGRFKVNPSFEIRRKTGNIIYRPIMSIWDTTLGVKGVFKINKRFDLMRLVKKVKTNYPFFDVYYPNLNKGLKVAQMLDDDYELDDKAKEELFELISVSLLANPFSVTEFFKKKRIFLFPYILLKRELFSLLGENDQQKIDFITRGSEVFIRTLTSDDFKNEYKEKFFSLKQLRPIVYETVWQRNRWDSKVNETFAKSFFYKSKWGRVVEREATTWEQEYIFNPLSIYDFLGYKDFSSVGLKKFEKYLRKYYFKEARSSFSFGEDYQKLFLASMQRVFITWQLMMKREKIPYSKMTIKNISDIMRALKSRNKDFFNGE
;
A
#
# COMPACT_ATOMS: atom_id res chain seq x y z
N MET A 1 -54.49 6.96 23.90
CA MET A 1 -53.63 5.96 23.24
C MET A 1 -52.28 5.88 23.95
N THR A 2 -52.11 4.89 24.83
CA THR A 2 -50.87 4.60 25.57
C THR A 2 -49.99 3.54 24.88
N GLU A 3 -50.46 2.95 23.78
CA GLU A 3 -49.72 1.92 23.04
C GLU A 3 -48.52 2.50 22.28
N ALA A 4 -47.41 1.75 22.32
CA ALA A 4 -46.22 2.06 21.55
C ALA A 4 -46.43 1.76 20.06
N THR A 5 -46.27 2.78 19.22
CA THR A 5 -46.34 2.64 17.76
C THR A 5 -45.22 1.74 17.23
N GLY A 6 -45.48 1.03 16.12
CA GLY A 6 -44.48 0.19 15.45
C GLY A 6 -43.21 0.97 15.09
N PHE A 7 -43.36 2.24 14.68
CA PHE A 7 -42.25 3.14 14.40
C PHE A 7 -41.29 3.31 15.59
N ARG A 8 -41.80 3.65 16.80
CA ARG A 8 -40.93 3.82 17.98
C ARG A 8 -40.19 2.55 18.36
N ARG A 9 -40.86 1.39 18.26
CA ARG A 9 -40.24 0.09 18.53
C ARG A 9 -39.10 -0.17 17.56
N PHE A 10 -39.31 0.08 16.27
CA PHE A 10 -38.28 -0.04 15.24
C PHE A 10 -37.11 0.94 15.48
N THR A 11 -37.39 2.23 15.73
CA THR A 11 -36.36 3.24 16.03
C THR A 11 -35.53 2.84 17.25
N SER A 12 -36.15 2.33 18.31
CA SER A 12 -35.44 1.90 19.52
C SER A 12 -34.47 0.76 19.24
N LEU A 13 -34.88 -0.23 18.45
CA LEU A 13 -34.04 -1.35 18.04
C LEU A 13 -32.88 -0.87 17.17
N LEU A 14 -33.15 0.07 16.25
CA LEU A 14 -32.15 0.60 15.34
C LEU A 14 -31.08 1.42 16.10
N ILE A 15 -31.48 2.21 17.10
CA ILE A 15 -30.54 2.93 17.98
C ILE A 15 -29.63 1.93 18.70
N ASP A 16 -30.21 0.92 19.37
CA ASP A 16 -29.42 -0.10 20.09
C ASP A 16 -28.44 -0.80 19.13
N PHE A 17 -28.91 -1.20 17.94
CA PHE A 17 -28.08 -1.85 16.92
C PHE A 17 -26.94 -0.96 16.43
N LEU A 18 -27.21 0.30 16.08
CA LEU A 18 -26.19 1.23 15.57
C LEU A 18 -25.13 1.58 16.61
N LEU A 19 -25.52 1.68 17.89
CA LEU A 19 -24.57 1.86 18.99
C LEU A 19 -23.65 0.63 19.14
N CYS A 20 -24.24 -0.58 19.16
CA CYS A 20 -23.47 -1.82 19.20
C CYS A 20 -22.57 -2.00 17.97
N TRP A 21 -23.05 -1.61 16.79
CA TRP A 21 -22.30 -1.62 15.53
C TRP A 21 -21.04 -0.74 15.62
N SER A 22 -21.17 0.48 16.16
CA SER A 22 -20.05 1.37 16.38
C SER A 22 -19.06 0.79 17.40
N LEU A 23 -19.55 0.29 18.54
CA LEU A 23 -18.73 -0.29 19.60
C LEU A 23 -18.00 -1.56 19.15
N ALA A 24 -18.60 -2.35 18.28
CA ALA A 24 -17.99 -3.57 17.76
C ALA A 24 -16.63 -3.30 17.08
N TYR A 25 -16.41 -2.13 16.48
CA TYR A 25 -15.08 -1.79 15.93
C TYR A 25 -14.00 -1.68 17.01
N VAL A 26 -14.34 -1.21 18.21
CA VAL A 26 -13.42 -1.17 19.36
C VAL A 26 -13.11 -2.60 19.80
N PHE A 27 -14.14 -3.44 19.98
CA PHE A 27 -13.98 -4.82 20.44
C PHE A 27 -13.20 -5.69 19.43
N VAL A 28 -13.48 -5.58 18.13
CA VAL A 28 -12.74 -6.30 17.07
C VAL A 28 -11.29 -5.79 16.95
N SER A 29 -11.00 -4.56 17.42
CA SER A 29 -9.63 -4.06 17.44
C SER A 29 -8.76 -4.65 18.57
N GLN A 30 -9.39 -5.21 19.61
CA GLN A 30 -8.71 -5.80 20.75
C GLN A 30 -8.25 -7.24 20.45
N GLU A 31 -6.95 -7.47 20.50
CA GLU A 31 -6.36 -8.77 20.17
C GLU A 31 -6.72 -9.86 21.18
N THR A 32 -6.86 -9.51 22.45
CA THR A 32 -7.28 -10.43 23.52
C THR A 32 -8.67 -11.00 23.27
N LEU A 33 -9.66 -10.13 23.03
CA LEU A 33 -11.02 -10.57 22.73
C LEU A 33 -11.06 -11.39 21.44
N ARG A 34 -10.34 -10.94 20.40
CA ARG A 34 -10.30 -11.64 19.12
C ARG A 34 -9.71 -13.04 19.28
N SER A 35 -8.61 -13.18 20.03
CA SER A 35 -8.01 -14.49 20.32
C SER A 35 -8.94 -15.42 21.10
N PHE A 36 -9.73 -14.87 22.03
CA PHE A 36 -10.75 -15.62 22.76
C PHE A 36 -11.89 -16.07 21.84
N LEU A 37 -12.38 -15.18 20.97
CA LEU A 37 -13.43 -15.57 20.00
C LEU A 37 -12.92 -16.58 18.97
N GLU A 38 -11.66 -16.46 18.54
CA GLU A 38 -11.00 -17.41 17.62
C GLU A 38 -10.83 -18.82 18.21
N SER A 39 -10.97 -19.02 19.54
CA SER A 39 -11.02 -20.36 20.12
C SER A 39 -12.30 -21.13 19.73
N TYR A 40 -13.34 -20.43 19.29
CA TYR A 40 -14.57 -21.04 18.80
C TYR A 40 -14.49 -21.31 17.28
N SER A 41 -14.74 -22.56 16.88
CA SER A 41 -14.60 -23.03 15.49
C SER A 41 -15.43 -22.21 14.48
N PHE A 42 -16.65 -21.82 14.87
CA PHE A 42 -17.51 -20.97 14.05
C PHE A 42 -16.85 -19.62 13.73
N TYR A 43 -16.34 -18.92 14.74
CA TYR A 43 -15.73 -17.60 14.55
C TYR A 43 -14.44 -17.68 13.74
N LYS A 44 -13.62 -18.71 13.98
CA LYS A 44 -12.40 -18.98 13.22
C LYS A 44 -12.67 -19.24 11.73
N SER A 45 -13.84 -19.78 11.38
CA SER A 45 -14.22 -20.07 10.00
C SER A 45 -14.71 -18.86 9.20
N LEU A 46 -14.84 -17.68 9.82
CA LEU A 46 -15.37 -16.49 9.16
C LEU A 46 -14.42 -15.98 8.06
N PRO A 47 -14.95 -15.56 6.89
CA PRO A 47 -14.13 -15.24 5.72
C PRO A 47 -13.35 -13.92 5.82
N GLY A 48 -13.70 -13.05 6.78
CA GLY A 48 -13.00 -11.76 6.95
C GLY A 48 -13.48 -10.95 8.16
N LEU A 49 -12.76 -9.85 8.40
CA LEU A 49 -12.98 -8.92 9.51
C LEU A 49 -14.38 -8.27 9.51
N PHE A 50 -14.99 -8.08 8.34
CA PHE A 50 -16.37 -7.59 8.24
C PHE A 50 -17.35 -8.60 8.84
N SER A 51 -17.21 -9.89 8.54
CA SER A 51 -18.05 -10.93 9.13
C SER A 51 -17.81 -11.07 10.62
N GLU A 52 -16.54 -11.00 11.07
CA GLU A 52 -16.19 -10.93 12.49
C GLU A 52 -16.88 -9.76 13.19
N HIS A 53 -16.87 -8.58 12.57
CA HIS A 53 -17.53 -7.37 13.08
C HIS A 53 -19.05 -7.51 13.16
N VAL A 54 -19.69 -8.11 12.16
CA VAL A 54 -21.13 -8.39 12.20
C VAL A 54 -21.47 -9.32 13.36
N VAL A 55 -20.69 -10.40 13.57
CA VAL A 55 -20.92 -11.34 14.68
C VAL A 55 -20.73 -10.64 16.03
N VAL A 56 -19.65 -9.88 16.20
CA VAL A 56 -19.43 -9.11 17.43
C VAL A 56 -20.54 -8.09 17.66
N SER A 57 -21.04 -7.43 16.62
CA SER A 57 -22.16 -6.48 16.73
C SER A 57 -23.43 -7.16 17.22
N VAL A 58 -23.74 -8.36 16.72
CA VAL A 58 -24.91 -9.14 17.15
C VAL A 58 -24.75 -9.62 18.60
N LEU A 59 -23.55 -10.10 18.97
CA LEU A 59 -23.25 -10.49 20.35
C LEU A 59 -23.37 -9.30 21.31
N LEU A 60 -22.83 -8.14 20.96
CA LEU A 60 -22.95 -6.92 21.76
C LEU A 60 -24.39 -6.44 21.86
N LEU A 61 -25.18 -6.52 20.79
CA LEU A 61 -26.60 -6.19 20.83
C LEU A 61 -27.34 -7.11 21.80
N PHE A 62 -27.07 -8.42 21.73
CA PHE A 62 -27.65 -9.38 22.65
C PHE A 62 -27.28 -9.07 24.11
N LEU A 63 -25.98 -8.91 24.41
CA LEU A 63 -25.50 -8.62 25.76
C LEU A 63 -26.04 -7.29 26.28
N LEU A 64 -26.03 -6.23 25.46
CA LEU A 64 -26.58 -4.92 25.81
C LEU A 64 -28.04 -5.04 26.21
N ARG A 65 -28.87 -5.68 25.38
CA ARG A 65 -30.31 -5.78 25.63
C ARG A 65 -30.63 -6.73 26.78
N PHE A 66 -29.89 -7.83 26.92
CA PHE A 66 -30.06 -8.78 28.01
C PHE A 66 -29.73 -8.15 29.37
N TYR A 67 -28.51 -7.59 29.52
CA TYR A 67 -28.09 -6.99 30.79
C TYR A 67 -28.82 -5.70 31.09
N SER A 68 -29.05 -4.82 30.11
CA SER A 68 -29.83 -3.60 30.35
C SER A 68 -31.29 -3.93 30.70
N GLY A 69 -31.86 -4.96 30.07
CA GLY A 69 -33.17 -5.51 30.43
C GLY A 69 -33.22 -6.03 31.86
N LEU A 70 -32.24 -6.85 32.25
CA LEU A 70 -32.16 -7.45 33.58
C LEU A 70 -32.01 -6.41 34.70
N PHE A 71 -31.14 -5.41 34.52
CA PHE A 71 -30.84 -4.42 35.56
C PHE A 71 -31.80 -3.22 35.55
N PHE A 72 -32.16 -2.72 34.37
CA PHE A 72 -32.89 -1.45 34.22
C PHE A 72 -34.30 -1.60 33.66
N ALA A 73 -34.74 -2.81 33.29
CA ALA A 73 -36.00 -3.05 32.57
C ALA A 73 -36.16 -2.21 31.29
N SER A 74 -35.05 -1.72 30.73
CA SER A 74 -35.00 -0.83 29.58
C SER A 74 -33.65 -0.92 28.89
N THR A 75 -33.62 -0.62 27.61
CA THR A 75 -32.39 -0.41 26.82
C THR A 75 -32.19 1.07 26.53
N PRO A 76 -31.01 1.52 26.10
CA PRO A 76 -30.78 2.92 25.70
C PRO A 76 -31.79 3.37 24.63
N GLY A 77 -32.03 2.56 23.61
CA GLY A 77 -33.01 2.83 22.58
C GLY A 77 -34.44 2.90 23.11
N PHE A 78 -34.84 2.01 24.04
CA PHE A 78 -36.16 2.06 24.68
C PHE A 78 -36.33 3.34 25.50
N PHE A 79 -35.32 3.70 26.28
CA PHE A 79 -35.32 4.89 27.11
C PHE A 79 -35.51 6.17 26.28
N VAL A 80 -34.69 6.33 25.23
CA VAL A 80 -34.72 7.51 24.37
C VAL A 80 -36.00 7.59 23.52
N ALA A 81 -36.55 6.44 23.10
CA ALA A 81 -37.82 6.37 22.37
C ALA A 81 -39.06 6.56 23.27
N GLY A 82 -38.87 6.72 24.58
CA GLY A 82 -39.95 6.80 25.56
C GLY A 82 -40.79 5.54 25.59
N LEU A 83 -40.15 4.37 25.52
CA LEU A 83 -40.78 3.05 25.63
C LEU A 83 -40.54 2.49 27.03
N ARG A 84 -41.56 1.85 27.59
CA ARG A 84 -41.44 1.12 28.84
C ARG A 84 -42.18 -0.21 28.74
N VAL A 85 -41.60 -1.25 29.31
CA VAL A 85 -42.31 -2.50 29.54
C VAL A 85 -43.14 -2.38 30.80
N ARG A 86 -44.42 -2.73 30.73
CA ARG A 86 -45.33 -2.80 31.87
C ARG A 86 -45.67 -4.25 32.16
N GLY A 87 -45.38 -4.68 33.37
CA GLY A 87 -45.77 -5.97 33.94
C GLY A 87 -46.52 -5.78 35.26
N HIS A 88 -46.80 -6.86 35.97
CA HIS A 88 -47.40 -6.78 37.30
C HIS A 88 -46.42 -6.22 38.33
N ASN A 89 -45.15 -6.66 38.25
CA ASN A 89 -44.08 -6.25 39.16
C ASN A 89 -42.79 -5.90 38.40
N LEU A 90 -41.90 -5.10 39.03
CA LEU A 90 -40.60 -4.72 38.46
C LEU A 90 -39.71 -5.91 38.07
N ILE A 91 -39.78 -7.01 38.81
CA ILE A 91 -39.03 -8.25 38.50
C ILE A 91 -39.53 -8.85 37.19
N GLN A 92 -40.85 -8.88 36.98
CA GLN A 92 -41.45 -9.37 35.73
C GLN A 92 -41.07 -8.47 34.55
N GLU A 93 -41.04 -7.14 34.73
CA GLU A 93 -40.58 -6.19 33.71
C GLU A 93 -39.12 -6.49 33.29
N ARG A 94 -38.24 -6.73 34.26
CA ARG A 94 -36.81 -7.06 34.03
C ARG A 94 -36.62 -8.40 33.33
N VAL A 95 -37.24 -9.45 33.85
CA VAL A 95 -37.15 -10.81 33.29
C VAL A 95 -37.75 -10.84 31.89
N SER A 96 -38.88 -10.17 31.67
CA SER A 96 -39.49 -10.09 30.34
C SER A 96 -38.61 -9.35 29.34
N MET A 97 -37.95 -8.25 29.73
CA MET A 97 -36.99 -7.57 28.86
C MET A 97 -35.77 -8.42 28.52
N ALA A 98 -35.20 -9.13 29.51
CA ALA A 98 -34.12 -10.07 29.28
C ALA A 98 -34.56 -11.23 28.37
N PHE A 99 -35.77 -11.75 28.57
CA PHE A 99 -36.36 -12.78 27.73
C PHE A 99 -36.57 -12.31 26.29
N ARG A 100 -37.06 -11.08 26.08
CA ARG A 100 -37.17 -10.47 24.74
C ARG A 100 -35.82 -10.36 24.02
N ALA A 101 -34.70 -10.28 24.75
CA ALA A 101 -33.37 -10.35 24.15
C ALA A 101 -33.03 -11.79 23.68
N LEU A 102 -33.40 -12.83 24.45
CA LEU A 102 -33.26 -14.24 24.08
C LEU A 102 -34.05 -14.61 22.81
N ILE A 103 -35.29 -14.14 22.72
CA ILE A 103 -36.15 -14.41 21.57
C ILE A 103 -36.04 -13.35 20.47
N MET A 104 -35.04 -12.46 20.50
CA MET A 104 -34.91 -11.35 19.55
C MET A 104 -34.97 -11.79 18.07
N PRO A 105 -34.34 -12.90 17.63
CA PRO A 105 -34.45 -13.35 16.24
C PRO A 105 -35.90 -13.65 15.83
N ILE A 106 -36.66 -14.27 16.73
CA ILE A 106 -38.09 -14.58 16.53
C ILE A 106 -38.89 -13.27 16.50
N LEU A 107 -38.62 -12.34 17.43
CA LEU A 107 -39.30 -11.04 17.49
C LEU A 107 -39.07 -10.18 16.25
N LEU A 108 -37.89 -10.26 15.64
CA LEU A 108 -37.58 -9.56 14.39
C LEU A 108 -38.44 -10.07 13.22
N ILE A 109 -38.62 -11.38 13.11
CA ILE A 109 -39.48 -12.01 12.09
C ILE A 109 -40.95 -11.67 12.32
N LEU A 110 -41.38 -11.60 13.59
CA LEU A 110 -42.76 -11.32 13.96
C LEU A 110 -43.13 -9.83 13.88
N LEU A 111 -42.16 -8.93 13.73
CA LEU A 111 -42.37 -7.47 13.76
C LEU A 111 -43.41 -6.95 12.73
N PRO A 112 -43.44 -7.42 11.46
CA PRO A 112 -44.47 -7.04 10.51
C PRO A 112 -45.86 -7.57 10.88
N ILE A 113 -45.91 -8.79 11.43
CA ILE A 113 -47.16 -9.44 11.85
C ILE A 113 -47.75 -8.69 13.05
N ASP A 114 -46.91 -8.33 14.02
CA ASP A 114 -47.31 -7.52 15.18
C ASP A 114 -47.80 -6.13 14.78
N TYR A 115 -47.21 -5.52 13.75
CA TYR A 115 -47.71 -4.26 13.20
C TYR A 115 -49.12 -4.43 12.62
N PHE A 116 -49.33 -5.48 11.82
CA PHE A 116 -50.64 -5.78 11.24
C PHE A 116 -51.68 -6.06 12.35
N LEU A 117 -51.39 -6.95 13.29
CA LEU A 117 -52.28 -7.28 14.41
C LEU A 117 -52.65 -6.03 15.24
N SER A 118 -51.69 -5.14 15.46
CA SER A 118 -51.92 -3.87 16.14
C SER A 118 -52.89 -2.95 15.39
N GLN A 119 -52.91 -2.96 14.05
CA GLN A 119 -53.87 -2.16 13.27
C GLN A 119 -55.31 -2.68 13.41
N PHE A 120 -55.48 -3.98 13.65
CA PHE A 120 -56.79 -4.60 13.89
C PHE A 120 -57.19 -4.65 15.38
N GLY A 121 -56.47 -3.94 16.26
CA GLY A 121 -56.76 -3.93 17.70
C GLY A 121 -56.56 -5.29 18.39
N LYS A 122 -55.82 -6.22 17.77
CA LYS A 122 -55.50 -7.53 18.35
C LYS A 122 -54.22 -7.47 19.16
N ALA A 123 -54.12 -8.34 20.18
CA ALA A 123 -52.90 -8.50 20.96
C ALA A 123 -51.73 -8.94 20.06
N ARG A 124 -50.56 -8.34 20.27
CA ARG A 124 -49.35 -8.60 19.47
C ARG A 124 -48.72 -9.91 19.94
N ILE A 125 -48.24 -10.72 19.00
CA ILE A 125 -47.61 -12.01 19.31
C ILE A 125 -46.38 -11.80 20.18
N SER A 126 -45.60 -10.73 19.95
CA SER A 126 -44.46 -10.42 20.84
C SER A 126 -44.86 -10.15 22.29
N GLU A 127 -46.03 -9.59 22.54
CA GLU A 127 -46.53 -9.28 23.89
C GLU A 127 -47.11 -10.52 24.56
N ILE A 128 -47.77 -11.38 23.79
CA ILE A 128 -48.23 -12.70 24.23
C ILE A 128 -47.05 -13.57 24.65
N ILE A 129 -46.01 -13.67 23.81
CA ILE A 129 -44.83 -14.51 24.09
C ILE A 129 -44.04 -14.00 25.29
N SER A 130 -43.91 -12.67 25.43
CA SER A 130 -43.10 -12.07 26.50
C SER A 130 -43.86 -11.82 27.80
N GLY A 131 -45.19 -12.01 27.81
CA GLY A 131 -46.05 -11.84 28.98
C GLY A 131 -46.09 -10.41 29.53
N THR A 132 -45.73 -9.40 28.73
CA THR A 132 -45.73 -7.99 29.12
C THR A 132 -46.12 -7.07 27.96
N ASN A 133 -46.64 -5.88 28.28
CA ASN A 133 -47.03 -4.89 27.28
C ASN A 133 -45.95 -3.83 27.12
N ILE A 134 -45.72 -3.35 25.89
CA ILE A 134 -44.83 -2.20 25.64
C ILE A 134 -45.68 -0.94 25.52
N GLU A 135 -45.57 -0.08 26.52
CA GLU A 135 -46.29 1.19 26.60
C GLU A 135 -45.40 2.39 26.25
N ARG A 136 -46.05 3.47 25.84
CA ARG A 136 -45.42 4.76 25.56
C ARG A 136 -45.35 5.62 26.82
N ARG A 137 -44.14 5.84 27.34
CA ARG A 137 -43.82 6.78 28.42
C ARG A 137 -43.34 8.12 27.84
N GLY A 138 -44.25 8.87 27.21
CA GLY A 138 -43.96 10.23 26.74
C GLY A 138 -44.69 10.66 25.47
N GLY A 139 -44.74 11.98 25.25
CA GLY A 139 -45.40 12.62 24.10
C GLY A 139 -44.47 12.86 22.91
N ILE A 140 -44.67 13.98 22.22
CA ILE A 140 -43.90 14.38 21.02
C ILE A 140 -42.41 14.57 21.33
N VAL A 141 -42.06 15.08 22.52
CA VAL A 141 -40.66 15.28 22.94
C VAL A 141 -39.84 13.99 22.86
N THR A 142 -40.38 12.88 23.36
CA THR A 142 -39.72 11.56 23.28
C THR A 142 -39.63 10.99 21.86
N LEU A 143 -40.46 11.47 20.94
CA LEU A 143 -40.35 11.11 19.52
C LEU A 143 -39.22 11.91 18.86
N LEU A 144 -39.15 13.22 19.14
CA LEU A 144 -38.07 14.08 18.65
C LEU A 144 -36.71 13.64 19.18
N SER A 145 -36.61 13.25 20.47
CA SER A 145 -35.38 12.68 21.03
C SER A 145 -35.01 11.38 20.33
N ALA A 146 -35.97 10.49 20.05
CA ALA A 146 -35.71 9.26 19.31
C ALA A 146 -35.13 9.54 17.92
N VAL A 147 -35.68 10.50 17.18
CA VAL A 147 -35.19 10.87 15.85
C VAL A 147 -33.80 11.52 15.94
N LEU A 148 -33.58 12.42 16.89
CA LEU A 148 -32.27 13.06 17.09
C LEU A 148 -31.19 12.03 17.43
N PHE A 149 -31.47 11.13 18.39
CA PHE A 149 -30.53 10.06 18.74
C PHE A 149 -30.35 9.06 17.60
N LEU A 150 -31.37 8.79 16.80
CA LEU A 150 -31.22 7.99 15.59
C LEU A 150 -30.18 8.59 14.64
N LEU A 151 -30.24 9.91 14.41
CA LEU A 151 -29.28 10.62 13.57
C LEU A 151 -27.87 10.58 14.18
N ILE A 152 -27.74 10.80 15.49
CA ILE A 152 -26.46 10.69 16.20
C ILE A 152 -25.91 9.26 16.08
N SER A 153 -26.74 8.24 16.32
CA SER A 153 -26.36 6.83 16.21
C SER A 153 -25.93 6.46 14.79
N LEU A 154 -26.60 7.00 13.76
CA LEU A 154 -26.20 6.82 12.36
C LEU A 154 -24.82 7.45 12.08
N LEU A 155 -24.58 8.68 12.55
CA LEU A 155 -23.29 9.34 12.44
C LEU A 155 -22.18 8.56 13.17
N THR A 156 -22.45 8.08 14.39
CA THR A 156 -21.49 7.28 15.14
C THR A 156 -21.24 5.92 14.49
N ALA A 157 -22.25 5.26 13.95
CA ALA A 157 -22.08 3.98 13.24
C ALA A 157 -21.28 4.15 11.94
N TYR A 158 -21.48 5.28 11.25
CA TYR A 158 -20.72 5.64 10.05
C TYR A 158 -19.25 5.95 10.37
N ALA A 159 -18.99 6.72 11.45
CA ALA A 159 -17.64 7.06 11.91
C ALA A 159 -16.96 5.93 12.70
N GLY A 160 -17.73 4.96 13.20
CA GLY A 160 -17.30 3.82 14.01
C GLY A 160 -16.04 3.10 13.53
N PRO A 161 -15.88 2.84 12.22
CA PRO A 161 -14.66 2.26 11.66
C PRO A 161 -13.36 2.98 12.04
N LEU A 162 -13.40 4.29 12.33
CA LEU A 162 -12.21 5.07 12.76
C LEU A 162 -11.71 4.69 14.15
N PHE A 163 -12.52 4.02 14.97
CA PHE A 163 -12.06 3.48 16.25
C PHE A 163 -11.28 2.18 16.09
N TYR A 164 -11.26 1.57 14.90
CA TYR A 164 -10.52 0.34 14.65
C TYR A 164 -9.00 0.59 14.63
N LYS A 165 -8.30 0.17 15.69
CA LYS A 165 -6.85 0.31 15.87
C LYS A 165 -6.35 1.75 15.58
N SER A 166 -7.04 2.77 16.12
CA SER A 166 -6.94 4.19 15.74
C SER A 166 -5.52 4.83 15.73
N THR A 167 -4.52 4.22 16.38
CA THR A 167 -3.13 4.70 16.45
C THR A 167 -2.51 5.11 15.10
N PHE A 168 -2.84 4.42 14.00
CA PHE A 168 -2.26 4.70 12.67
C PHE A 168 -3.04 5.75 11.86
N LEU A 169 -4.14 6.31 12.37
CA LEU A 169 -4.97 7.22 11.56
C LEU A 169 -4.32 8.59 11.35
N TYR A 170 -3.50 9.02 12.32
CA TYR A 170 -2.83 10.33 12.32
C TYR A 170 -1.42 10.31 11.74
N ASN A 171 -0.78 9.13 11.64
CA ASN A 171 0.56 8.94 11.07
C ASN A 171 0.47 8.04 9.84
N PRO A 172 1.24 8.27 8.76
CA PRO A 172 2.09 9.41 8.43
C PRO A 172 1.35 10.56 7.73
N VAL A 173 2.02 11.73 7.64
CA VAL A 173 1.54 12.89 6.86
C VAL A 173 1.51 12.53 5.37
N VAL A 174 0.32 12.52 4.79
CA VAL A 174 0.10 12.34 3.35
C VAL A 174 0.16 13.72 2.69
N ALA A 175 1.13 13.92 1.81
CA ALA A 175 1.23 15.13 0.99
C ALA A 175 0.90 14.77 -0.46
N PHE A 176 0.20 15.64 -1.18
CA PHE A 176 0.01 15.47 -2.62
C PHE A 176 0.95 16.43 -3.35
N THR A 177 2.01 15.89 -3.97
CA THR A 177 2.96 16.70 -4.72
C THR A 177 2.57 16.69 -6.20
N PRO A 178 2.01 17.77 -6.76
CA PRO A 178 1.61 17.79 -8.16
C PRO A 178 2.81 17.65 -9.11
N LYS A 179 2.53 17.26 -10.35
CA LYS A 179 3.50 17.14 -11.44
C LYS A 179 4.25 18.46 -11.63
N ILE A 180 5.54 18.49 -11.29
CA ILE A 180 6.42 19.60 -11.64
C ILE A 180 7.13 19.21 -12.93
N GLU A 181 6.70 19.78 -14.05
CA GLU A 181 7.46 19.71 -15.29
C GLU A 181 8.74 20.53 -15.11
N VAL A 182 9.89 19.88 -15.25
CA VAL A 182 11.17 20.59 -15.25
C VAL A 182 11.41 21.06 -16.68
N PRO A 183 11.47 22.38 -16.95
CA PRO A 183 11.79 22.87 -18.27
C PRO A 183 13.22 22.44 -18.64
N LEU A 184 13.41 22.06 -19.90
CA LEU A 184 14.74 21.90 -20.48
C LEU A 184 15.45 23.26 -20.41
N SER A 185 16.49 23.38 -19.60
CA SER A 185 17.23 24.64 -19.49
C SER A 185 18.02 24.91 -20.77
N LYS A 186 17.93 26.13 -21.30
CA LYS A 186 18.52 26.54 -22.60
C LYS A 186 20.06 26.45 -22.70
N GLY A 187 20.76 26.06 -21.63
CA GLY A 187 22.23 25.96 -21.57
C GLY A 187 22.76 24.54 -21.31
N ARG A 188 21.99 23.47 -21.55
CA ARG A 188 22.47 22.08 -21.35
C ARG A 188 23.35 21.62 -22.51
N ASP A 189 24.48 21.00 -22.18
CA ASP A 189 25.37 20.37 -23.16
C ASP A 189 24.76 19.04 -23.64
N PHE A 190 24.37 19.00 -24.93
CA PHE A 190 23.82 17.80 -25.56
C PHE A 190 24.79 16.60 -25.53
N ASN A 191 26.10 16.83 -25.45
CA ASN A 191 27.10 15.76 -25.41
C ASN A 191 27.07 14.94 -24.10
N LEU A 192 26.45 15.49 -23.06
CA LEU A 192 26.32 14.81 -21.77
C LEU A 192 25.14 13.83 -21.73
N TYR A 193 24.19 13.95 -22.66
CA TYR A 193 23.03 13.08 -22.69
C TYR A 193 23.41 11.65 -23.02
N ARG A 194 22.89 10.72 -22.23
CA ARG A 194 23.05 9.28 -22.44
C ARG A 194 21.73 8.56 -22.24
N ASN A 195 21.57 7.45 -22.96
CA ASN A 195 20.52 6.48 -22.68
C ASN A 195 20.94 5.62 -21.49
N TYR A 196 20.02 5.43 -20.55
CA TYR A 196 20.14 4.53 -19.41
C TYR A 196 18.95 3.60 -19.44
N GLY A 197 19.13 2.34 -19.84
CA GLY A 197 18.04 1.39 -20.03
C GLY A 197 18.42 0.01 -19.55
N SER A 198 17.53 -0.63 -18.78
CA SER A 198 17.71 -2.01 -18.37
C SER A 198 16.41 -2.78 -18.25
N LYS A 199 16.40 -3.98 -18.81
CA LYS A 199 15.33 -4.99 -18.67
C LYS A 199 15.22 -5.47 -17.23
N SER A 200 16.34 -5.66 -16.55
CA SER A 200 16.39 -6.03 -15.13
C SER A 200 15.71 -4.98 -14.23
N PHE A 201 15.84 -3.70 -14.58
CA PHE A 201 15.14 -2.61 -13.87
C PHE A 201 13.73 -2.32 -14.42
N LYS A 202 13.35 -2.90 -15.57
CA LYS A 202 12.13 -2.56 -16.34
C LYS A 202 11.96 -1.06 -16.54
N MET A 203 13.06 -0.35 -16.76
CA MET A 203 13.10 1.11 -16.86
C MET A 203 14.12 1.54 -17.91
N MET A 204 13.79 2.59 -18.66
CA MET A 204 14.75 3.34 -19.45
C MET A 204 14.54 4.83 -19.35
N THR A 205 15.60 5.62 -19.57
CA THR A 205 15.55 7.07 -19.56
C THR A 205 16.66 7.65 -20.43
N PHE A 206 16.44 8.85 -20.95
CA PHE A 206 17.44 9.64 -21.67
C PHE A 206 17.70 10.91 -20.87
N SER A 207 18.92 11.05 -20.34
CA SER A 207 19.25 12.08 -19.35
C SER A 207 20.71 12.52 -19.46
N ASP A 208 20.95 13.79 -19.16
CA ASP A 208 22.26 14.40 -18.94
C ASP A 208 22.67 14.38 -17.46
N LEU A 209 21.83 13.83 -16.57
CA LEU A 209 22.09 13.72 -15.13
C LEU A 209 22.41 15.07 -14.47
N ASP A 210 21.63 16.10 -14.82
CA ASP A 210 21.79 17.48 -14.34
C ASP A 210 23.15 18.05 -14.76
N SER A 211 23.41 18.08 -16.08
CA SER A 211 24.68 18.51 -16.66
C SER A 211 25.91 17.78 -16.09
N GLY A 212 25.78 16.46 -15.88
CA GLY A 212 26.86 15.59 -15.41
C GLY A 212 27.17 15.67 -13.92
N ARG A 213 26.34 16.36 -13.12
CA ARG A 213 26.44 16.38 -11.65
C ARG A 213 26.36 14.98 -11.05
N PHE A 214 25.46 14.14 -11.56
CA PHE A 214 25.36 12.77 -11.06
C PHE A 214 26.18 11.82 -11.92
N LYS A 215 26.95 10.95 -11.25
CA LYS A 215 27.58 9.78 -11.88
C LYS A 215 26.82 8.53 -11.49
N VAL A 216 26.50 7.73 -12.50
CA VAL A 216 25.70 6.51 -12.37
C VAL A 216 26.53 5.35 -12.86
N ASN A 217 26.80 4.40 -11.97
CA ASN A 217 27.66 3.25 -12.24
C ASN A 217 26.93 1.94 -11.97
N PRO A 218 27.03 0.96 -12.89
CA PRO A 218 26.43 -0.34 -12.65
C PRO A 218 27.17 -1.11 -11.55
N SER A 219 26.42 -1.82 -10.71
CA SER A 219 26.96 -2.67 -9.65
C SER A 219 26.02 -3.81 -9.29
N PHE A 220 26.47 -4.68 -8.37
CA PHE A 220 25.67 -5.78 -7.86
C PHE A 220 25.72 -5.81 -6.33
N GLU A 221 24.60 -6.14 -5.73
CA GLU A 221 24.57 -6.65 -4.37
C GLU A 221 24.74 -8.17 -4.42
N ILE A 222 25.81 -8.67 -3.80
CA ILE A 222 26.15 -10.10 -3.74
C ILE A 222 25.81 -10.60 -2.34
N ARG A 223 24.85 -11.51 -2.23
CA ARG A 223 24.44 -12.11 -0.94
C ARG A 223 24.51 -13.62 -1.02
N ARG A 224 24.97 -14.27 0.05
CA ARG A 224 24.87 -15.73 0.20
C ARG A 224 23.62 -16.05 1.00
N LYS A 225 22.68 -16.80 0.41
CA LYS A 225 21.47 -17.29 1.10
C LYS A 225 21.35 -18.78 0.88
N THR A 226 21.28 -19.55 1.98
CA THR A 226 21.09 -21.01 1.96
C THR A 226 22.01 -21.72 0.96
N GLY A 227 23.32 -21.45 1.04
CA GLY A 227 24.33 -22.05 0.16
C GLY A 227 24.49 -21.39 -1.23
N ASN A 228 23.45 -20.74 -1.76
CA ASN A 228 23.46 -20.12 -3.08
C ASN A 228 23.91 -18.65 -3.03
N ILE A 229 24.70 -18.24 -4.02
CA ILE A 229 25.07 -16.83 -4.22
C ILE A 229 23.99 -16.17 -5.08
N ILE A 230 23.36 -15.13 -4.54
CA ILE A 230 22.35 -14.32 -5.20
C ILE A 230 23.00 -12.99 -5.58
N TYR A 231 22.85 -12.62 -6.85
CA TYR A 231 23.32 -11.35 -7.40
C TYR A 231 22.10 -10.49 -7.71
N ARG A 232 22.06 -9.26 -7.19
CA ARG A 232 20.97 -8.32 -7.45
C ARG A 232 21.53 -7.06 -8.11
N PRO A 233 21.03 -6.65 -9.28
CA PRO A 233 21.42 -5.39 -9.90
C PRO A 233 21.19 -4.21 -8.96
N ILE A 234 22.22 -3.39 -8.77
CA ILE A 234 22.13 -2.11 -8.04
C ILE A 234 22.89 -1.04 -8.82
N MET A 235 22.34 0.15 -8.87
CA MET A 235 22.93 1.30 -9.53
C MET A 235 23.57 2.21 -8.47
N SER A 236 24.90 2.30 -8.47
CA SER A 236 25.65 3.21 -7.60
C SER A 236 25.56 4.63 -8.16
N ILE A 237 25.21 5.59 -7.31
CA ILE A 237 25.05 7.00 -7.67
C ILE A 237 26.04 7.83 -6.87
N TRP A 238 26.64 8.84 -7.51
CA TRP A 238 27.51 9.81 -6.86
C TRP A 238 27.13 11.23 -7.27
N ASP A 239 26.91 12.10 -6.28
CA ASP A 239 26.75 13.54 -6.50
C ASP A 239 28.12 14.21 -6.50
N THR A 240 28.60 14.67 -7.65
CA THR A 240 29.93 15.29 -7.78
C THR A 240 30.01 16.66 -7.11
N THR A 241 28.88 17.34 -6.89
CA THR A 241 28.85 18.66 -6.25
C THR A 241 28.96 18.57 -4.74
N LEU A 242 28.27 17.59 -4.13
CA LEU A 242 28.19 17.46 -2.67
C LEU A 242 29.02 16.29 -2.11
N GLY A 243 29.61 15.45 -2.97
CA GLY A 243 30.39 14.29 -2.54
C GLY A 243 29.55 13.22 -1.83
N VAL A 244 28.27 13.10 -2.17
CA VAL A 244 27.33 12.19 -1.50
C VAL A 244 27.10 10.95 -2.34
N LYS A 245 27.18 9.77 -1.70
CA LYS A 245 26.85 8.49 -2.32
C LYS A 245 25.36 8.16 -2.21
N GLY A 246 24.83 7.61 -3.29
CA GLY A 246 23.50 7.03 -3.36
C GLY A 246 23.52 5.63 -3.98
N VAL A 247 22.45 4.87 -3.79
CA VAL A 247 22.23 3.57 -4.42
C VAL A 247 20.78 3.48 -4.85
N PHE A 248 20.53 3.10 -6.09
CA PHE A 248 19.22 2.76 -6.60
C PHE A 248 19.12 1.26 -6.86
N LYS A 249 18.08 0.61 -6.34
CA LYS A 249 17.91 -0.85 -6.42
C LYS A 249 16.45 -1.25 -6.45
N ILE A 250 16.21 -2.50 -6.86
CA ILE A 250 14.93 -3.16 -6.64
C ILE A 250 14.97 -3.82 -5.26
N ASN A 251 14.03 -3.46 -4.38
CA ASN A 251 13.97 -4.02 -3.03
C ASN A 251 13.21 -5.37 -3.03
N LYS A 252 11.94 -5.35 -3.44
CA LYS A 252 11.07 -6.52 -3.51
C LYS A 252 9.92 -6.31 -4.50
N ARG A 253 9.25 -7.39 -4.90
CA ARG A 253 7.90 -7.30 -5.48
C ARG A 253 6.90 -7.16 -4.35
N PHE A 254 5.92 -6.28 -4.55
CA PHE A 254 4.85 -6.02 -3.59
C PHE A 254 3.58 -6.69 -4.07
N ASP A 255 2.91 -7.49 -3.24
CA ASP A 255 1.66 -8.15 -3.61
C ASP A 255 0.45 -7.26 -3.26
N LEU A 256 0.20 -6.27 -4.12
CA LEU A 256 -0.96 -5.39 -4.01
C LEU A 256 -2.26 -6.16 -4.28
N MET A 257 -2.22 -7.22 -5.09
CA MET A 257 -3.37 -8.09 -5.33
C MET A 257 -3.92 -8.67 -4.02
N ARG A 258 -3.06 -9.16 -3.13
CA ARG A 258 -3.46 -9.69 -1.83
C ARG A 258 -4.16 -8.62 -0.98
N LEU A 259 -3.69 -7.38 -1.02
CA LEU A 259 -4.31 -6.27 -0.29
C LEU A 259 -5.68 -5.92 -0.86
N VAL A 260 -5.78 -5.76 -2.17
CA VAL A 260 -7.05 -5.43 -2.82
C VAL A 260 -8.07 -6.55 -2.62
N LYS A 261 -7.65 -7.83 -2.65
CA LYS A 261 -8.51 -8.97 -2.28
C LYS A 261 -9.00 -8.86 -0.84
N LYS A 262 -8.13 -8.51 0.11
CA LYS A 262 -8.50 -8.31 1.51
C LYS A 262 -9.55 -7.19 1.64
N VAL A 263 -9.38 -6.08 0.92
CA VAL A 263 -10.36 -4.99 0.88
C VAL A 263 -11.68 -5.47 0.31
N LYS A 264 -11.66 -6.18 -0.82
CA LYS A 264 -12.84 -6.74 -1.47
C LYS A 264 -13.65 -7.63 -0.52
N THR A 265 -13.00 -8.56 0.18
CA THR A 265 -13.68 -9.45 1.16
C THR A 265 -14.34 -8.68 2.31
N ASN A 266 -13.85 -7.48 2.62
CA ASN A 266 -14.38 -6.66 3.71
C ASN A 266 -15.25 -5.49 3.22
N TYR A 267 -15.51 -5.38 1.91
CA TYR A 267 -16.32 -4.31 1.33
C TYR A 267 -17.55 -4.88 0.62
N PRO A 268 -18.74 -4.85 1.25
CA PRO A 268 -19.97 -5.38 0.66
C PRO A 268 -20.35 -4.79 -0.71
N PHE A 269 -19.92 -3.57 -1.00
CA PHE A 269 -20.23 -2.86 -2.25
C PHE A 269 -19.03 -2.72 -3.18
N PHE A 270 -17.98 -3.52 -3.02
CA PHE A 270 -16.76 -3.43 -3.85
C PHE A 270 -17.08 -3.48 -5.34
N ASP A 271 -17.92 -4.43 -5.76
CA ASP A 271 -18.25 -4.66 -7.17
C ASP A 271 -19.07 -3.52 -7.79
N VAL A 272 -19.74 -2.71 -6.96
CA VAL A 272 -20.50 -1.53 -7.38
C VAL A 272 -19.59 -0.31 -7.54
N TYR A 273 -18.65 -0.11 -6.61
CA TYR A 273 -17.77 1.06 -6.61
C TYR A 273 -16.50 0.88 -7.44
N TYR A 274 -16.02 -0.36 -7.59
CA TYR A 274 -14.77 -0.70 -8.29
C TYR A 274 -14.95 -1.87 -9.29
N PRO A 275 -15.88 -1.75 -10.26
CA PRO A 275 -16.20 -2.83 -11.18
C PRO A 275 -15.04 -3.20 -12.11
N ASN A 276 -14.25 -2.23 -12.58
CA ASN A 276 -13.15 -2.50 -13.52
C ASN A 276 -11.96 -3.13 -12.80
N LEU A 277 -11.64 -2.68 -11.59
CA LEU A 277 -10.65 -3.27 -10.72
C LEU A 277 -11.03 -4.71 -10.35
N ASN A 278 -12.32 -4.99 -10.09
CA ASN A 278 -12.79 -6.36 -9.85
C ASN A 278 -12.55 -7.28 -11.06
N LYS A 279 -12.81 -6.80 -12.27
CA LYS A 279 -12.48 -7.54 -13.51
C LYS A 279 -10.97 -7.77 -13.62
N GLY A 280 -10.17 -6.73 -13.42
CA GLY A 280 -8.70 -6.82 -13.42
C GLY A 280 -8.16 -7.83 -12.40
N LEU A 281 -8.75 -7.91 -11.20
CA LEU A 281 -8.38 -8.90 -10.18
C LEU A 281 -8.67 -10.35 -10.60
N LYS A 282 -9.76 -10.59 -11.35
CA LYS A 282 -10.08 -11.94 -11.85
C LYS A 282 -9.11 -12.35 -12.95
N VAL A 283 -8.80 -11.43 -13.86
CA VAL A 283 -7.86 -11.68 -14.97
C VAL A 283 -6.43 -11.86 -14.45
N ALA A 284 -5.97 -11.01 -13.52
CA ALA A 284 -4.66 -11.11 -12.90
C ALA A 284 -4.46 -12.38 -12.05
N GLN A 285 -5.53 -13.10 -11.69
CA GLN A 285 -5.41 -14.41 -11.06
C GLN A 285 -5.11 -15.52 -12.06
N MET A 286 -5.52 -15.34 -13.31
CA MET A 286 -5.31 -16.29 -14.39
C MET A 286 -3.99 -16.04 -15.13
N LEU A 287 -3.51 -14.79 -15.12
CA LEU A 287 -2.29 -14.36 -15.80
C LEU A 287 -1.10 -14.21 -14.83
N ASP A 288 0.10 -14.26 -15.38
CA ASP A 288 1.37 -14.14 -14.66
C ASP A 288 1.58 -12.74 -14.05
N ASP A 289 2.62 -12.60 -13.20
CA ASP A 289 2.95 -11.39 -12.42
C ASP A 289 2.99 -10.07 -13.21
N ASP A 290 3.23 -10.14 -14.52
CA ASP A 290 3.43 -8.99 -15.40
C ASP A 290 2.13 -8.49 -16.09
N TYR A 291 0.96 -8.92 -15.61
CA TYR A 291 -0.32 -8.37 -16.06
C TYR A 291 -0.46 -6.87 -15.71
N GLU A 292 -0.63 -6.05 -16.75
CA GLU A 292 -0.91 -4.63 -16.61
C GLU A 292 -2.43 -4.42 -16.59
N LEU A 293 -2.90 -3.65 -15.62
CA LEU A 293 -4.31 -3.29 -15.52
C LEU A 293 -4.74 -2.43 -16.71
N ASP A 294 -6.03 -2.45 -17.06
CA ASP A 294 -6.61 -1.49 -17.99
C ASP A 294 -6.70 -0.09 -17.36
N ASP A 295 -6.75 0.97 -18.17
CA ASP A 295 -6.68 2.36 -17.66
C ASP A 295 -7.79 2.67 -16.64
N LYS A 296 -9.02 2.23 -16.89
CA LYS A 296 -10.13 2.36 -15.92
C LYS A 296 -9.87 1.63 -14.59
N ALA A 297 -9.24 0.45 -14.65
CA ALA A 297 -8.89 -0.31 -13.45
C ALA A 297 -7.72 0.35 -12.68
N LYS A 298 -6.78 1.00 -13.39
CA LYS A 298 -5.72 1.81 -12.77
C LYS A 298 -6.30 3.03 -12.06
N GLU A 299 -7.25 3.72 -12.67
CA GLU A 299 -7.95 4.87 -12.07
C GLU A 299 -8.70 4.44 -10.80
N GLU A 300 -9.45 3.35 -10.85
CA GLU A 300 -10.14 2.80 -9.67
C GLU A 300 -9.17 2.36 -8.56
N LEU A 301 -8.03 1.76 -8.90
CA LEU A 301 -6.99 1.39 -7.94
C LEU A 301 -6.33 2.62 -7.31
N PHE A 302 -6.01 3.62 -8.13
CA PHE A 302 -5.47 4.90 -7.68
C PHE A 302 -6.45 5.60 -6.75
N GLU A 303 -7.73 5.64 -7.11
CA GLU A 303 -8.78 6.21 -6.26
C GLU A 303 -8.87 5.47 -4.93
N LEU A 304 -8.99 4.13 -4.96
CA LEU A 304 -9.09 3.31 -3.76
C LEU A 304 -7.93 3.58 -2.79
N ILE A 305 -6.69 3.62 -3.29
CA ILE A 305 -5.52 3.86 -2.46
C ILE A 305 -5.47 5.31 -1.98
N SER A 306 -5.73 6.28 -2.85
CA SER A 306 -5.71 7.71 -2.50
C SER A 306 -6.73 8.03 -1.41
N VAL A 307 -7.96 7.56 -1.58
CA VAL A 307 -9.04 7.70 -0.60
C VAL A 307 -8.67 7.00 0.70
N SER A 308 -8.06 5.82 0.65
CA SER A 308 -7.60 5.11 1.84
C SER A 308 -6.52 5.87 2.61
N LEU A 309 -5.50 6.38 1.93
CA LEU A 309 -4.43 7.15 2.56
C LEU A 309 -4.95 8.42 3.25
N LEU A 310 -5.91 9.10 2.62
CA LEU A 310 -6.56 10.30 3.14
C LEU A 310 -7.56 10.03 4.26
N ALA A 311 -7.93 8.77 4.51
CA ALA A 311 -8.91 8.40 5.54
C ALA A 311 -8.40 8.78 6.94
N ASN A 312 -8.97 9.82 7.52
CA ASN A 312 -8.74 10.29 8.88
C ASN A 312 -10.04 10.82 9.51
N PRO A 313 -10.10 11.06 10.84
CA PRO A 313 -11.31 11.54 11.50
C PRO A 313 -11.86 12.88 10.96
N PHE A 314 -10.99 13.74 10.41
CA PHE A 314 -11.38 15.03 9.86
C PHE A 314 -11.98 14.92 8.44
N SER A 315 -11.65 13.86 7.71
CA SER A 315 -12.07 13.63 6.33
C SER A 315 -13.45 12.99 6.19
N VAL A 316 -14.07 12.50 7.28
CA VAL A 316 -15.35 11.74 7.29
C VAL A 316 -16.46 12.44 6.48
N THR A 317 -16.53 13.77 6.57
CA THR A 317 -17.53 14.57 5.86
C THR A 317 -17.34 14.52 4.34
N GLU A 318 -16.09 14.44 3.86
CA GLU A 318 -15.78 14.30 2.43
C GLU A 318 -16.18 12.92 1.90
N PHE A 319 -15.96 11.86 2.68
CA PHE A 319 -16.41 10.51 2.32
C PHE A 319 -17.94 10.45 2.16
N PHE A 320 -18.67 11.11 3.06
CA PHE A 320 -20.12 11.19 2.97
C PHE A 320 -20.57 11.93 1.70
N LYS A 321 -19.96 13.08 1.37
CA LYS A 321 -20.23 13.83 0.12
C LYS A 321 -19.97 13.00 -1.14
N LYS A 322 -18.92 12.17 -1.13
CA LYS A 322 -18.59 11.24 -2.22
C LYS A 322 -19.44 9.95 -2.23
N LYS A 323 -20.50 9.89 -1.43
CA LYS A 323 -21.41 8.74 -1.30
C LYS A 323 -20.67 7.45 -0.93
N ARG A 324 -19.58 7.55 -0.16
CA ARG A 324 -18.84 6.37 0.33
C ARG A 324 -19.46 5.91 1.65
N ILE A 325 -20.45 5.02 1.53
CA ILE A 325 -21.31 4.59 2.65
C ILE A 325 -20.55 3.71 3.68
N PHE A 326 -19.40 3.13 3.30
CA PHE A 326 -18.69 2.17 4.13
C PHE A 326 -17.20 2.52 4.26
N LEU A 327 -16.77 3.02 5.43
CA LEU A 327 -15.39 3.52 5.65
C LEU A 327 -14.38 2.42 5.99
N PHE A 328 -14.82 1.33 6.60
CA PHE A 328 -13.95 0.27 7.13
C PHE A 328 -12.92 -0.30 6.14
N PRO A 329 -13.25 -0.57 4.86
CA PRO A 329 -12.30 -1.12 3.90
C PRO A 329 -11.14 -0.17 3.59
N TYR A 330 -11.40 1.14 3.59
CA TYR A 330 -10.40 2.18 3.37
C TYR A 330 -9.43 2.28 4.55
N ILE A 331 -9.96 2.20 5.77
CA ILE A 331 -9.18 2.19 7.01
C ILE A 331 -8.32 0.92 7.09
N LEU A 332 -8.88 -0.22 6.71
CA LEU A 332 -8.15 -1.48 6.62
C LEU A 332 -7.01 -1.38 5.60
N LEU A 333 -7.28 -0.87 4.39
CA LEU A 333 -6.25 -0.70 3.37
C LEU A 333 -5.14 0.24 3.84
N LYS A 334 -5.50 1.38 4.43
CA LYS A 334 -4.54 2.34 5.00
C LYS A 334 -3.58 1.66 5.98
N ARG A 335 -4.12 0.88 6.93
CA ARG A 335 -3.31 0.15 7.91
C ARG A 335 -2.35 -0.83 7.25
N GLU A 336 -2.83 -1.63 6.30
CA GLU A 336 -2.01 -2.65 5.65
C GLU A 336 -0.95 -2.04 4.73
N LEU A 337 -1.25 -0.90 4.10
CA LEU A 337 -0.24 -0.13 3.38
C LEU A 337 0.85 0.34 4.34
N PHE A 338 0.51 0.83 5.54
CA PHE A 338 1.49 1.31 6.51
C PHE A 338 2.35 0.20 7.12
N SER A 339 1.74 -0.94 7.47
CA SER A 339 2.52 -2.09 7.97
C SER A 339 3.55 -2.59 6.95
N LEU A 340 3.29 -2.39 5.66
CA LEU A 340 4.18 -2.81 4.58
C LEU A 340 5.23 -1.75 4.18
N LEU A 341 4.89 -0.47 4.35
CA LEU A 341 5.75 0.67 4.04
C LEU A 341 6.69 1.02 5.22
N GLY A 342 6.35 0.59 6.44
CA GLY A 342 7.12 0.72 7.67
C GLY A 342 6.48 1.69 8.65
N GLU A 343 6.28 1.27 9.89
CA GLU A 343 5.67 2.07 10.97
C GLU A 343 6.68 3.05 11.59
N ASN A 344 7.26 3.93 10.77
CA ASN A 344 8.09 5.02 11.29
C ASN A 344 7.30 6.33 11.27
N ASP A 345 7.22 7.00 12.41
CA ASP A 345 6.50 8.28 12.56
C ASP A 345 7.03 9.39 11.64
N GLN A 346 8.25 9.26 11.13
CA GLN A 346 8.86 10.18 10.16
C GLN A 346 8.57 9.83 8.69
N GLN A 347 7.75 8.82 8.41
CA GLN A 347 7.41 8.48 7.03
C GLN A 347 6.57 9.60 6.40
N LYS A 348 6.83 9.91 5.13
CA LYS A 348 5.94 10.74 4.30
C LYS A 348 5.50 9.95 3.09
N ILE A 349 4.23 10.05 2.72
CA ILE A 349 3.66 9.36 1.57
C ILE A 349 3.10 10.39 0.60
N ASP A 350 3.49 10.28 -0.66
CA ASP A 350 2.97 11.12 -1.73
C ASP A 350 2.85 10.38 -3.05
N PHE A 351 2.11 10.98 -3.98
CA PHE A 351 2.02 10.52 -5.36
C PHE A 351 2.94 11.37 -6.21
N ILE A 352 3.75 10.72 -7.04
CA ILE A 352 4.71 11.40 -7.92
C ILE A 352 4.60 10.86 -9.34
N THR A 353 4.84 11.73 -10.32
CA THR A 353 4.99 11.32 -11.71
C THR A 353 6.46 11.15 -12.04
N ARG A 354 6.83 10.00 -12.59
CA ARG A 354 8.19 9.72 -13.09
C ARG A 354 8.11 9.26 -14.54
N GLY A 355 8.34 10.21 -15.45
CA GLY A 355 8.23 9.99 -16.89
C GLY A 355 6.80 9.60 -17.29
N SER A 356 6.62 8.40 -17.81
CA SER A 356 5.32 7.93 -18.32
C SER A 356 4.35 7.40 -17.26
N GLU A 357 4.73 7.32 -15.98
CA GLU A 357 3.92 6.65 -14.94
C GLU A 357 3.79 7.44 -13.64
N VAL A 358 2.71 7.15 -12.90
CA VAL A 358 2.43 7.65 -11.55
C VAL A 358 2.80 6.58 -10.53
N PHE A 359 3.53 6.99 -9.51
CA PHE A 359 4.02 6.13 -8.44
C PHE A 359 3.52 6.61 -7.09
N ILE A 360 3.28 5.66 -6.19
CA ILE A 360 3.23 5.95 -4.77
C ILE A 360 4.67 5.99 -4.28
N ARG A 361 5.05 7.09 -3.65
CA ARG A 361 6.36 7.28 -3.02
C ARG A 361 6.20 7.31 -1.51
N THR A 362 7.20 6.73 -0.84
CA THR A 362 7.42 6.85 0.58
C THR A 362 8.82 7.38 0.84
N LEU A 363 8.92 8.35 1.75
CA LEU A 363 10.17 8.92 2.21
C LEU A 363 10.37 8.53 3.67
N THR A 364 11.55 8.05 4.01
CA THR A 364 11.90 7.65 5.38
C THR A 364 13.33 8.09 5.68
N SER A 365 13.52 8.78 6.80
CA SER A 365 14.85 9.01 7.36
C SER A 365 15.10 7.96 8.44
N ASP A 366 16.25 7.29 8.37
CA ASP A 366 16.66 6.26 9.32
C ASP A 366 17.88 6.80 10.09
N ASP A 367 17.59 7.33 11.29
CA ASP A 367 18.61 7.91 12.18
C ASP A 367 19.65 6.86 12.59
N PHE A 368 19.25 5.61 12.79
CA PHE A 368 20.15 4.53 13.23
C PHE A 368 21.10 4.07 12.13
N LYS A 369 20.64 4.01 10.88
CA LYS A 369 21.49 3.61 9.75
C LYS A 369 22.20 4.77 9.08
N ASN A 370 21.93 6.01 9.49
CA ASN A 370 22.45 7.22 8.88
C ASN A 370 22.13 7.26 7.36
N GLU A 371 20.90 6.91 7.01
CA GLU A 371 20.43 6.75 5.62
C GLU A 371 19.12 7.51 5.38
N TYR A 372 19.01 8.13 4.21
CA TYR A 372 17.75 8.64 3.68
C TYR A 372 17.22 7.69 2.60
N LYS A 373 15.97 7.26 2.73
CA LYS A 373 15.35 6.24 1.87
C LYS A 373 14.13 6.82 1.16
N GLU A 374 14.12 6.67 -0.15
CA GLU A 374 12.96 6.87 -1.00
C GLU A 374 12.56 5.51 -1.57
N LYS A 375 11.35 5.03 -1.29
CA LYS A 375 10.78 3.86 -1.97
C LYS A 375 9.59 4.27 -2.81
N PHE A 376 9.45 3.68 -3.98
CA PHE A 376 8.29 3.96 -4.83
C PHE A 376 7.91 2.76 -5.70
N PHE A 377 6.61 2.65 -6.01
CA PHE A 377 6.08 1.58 -6.85
C PHE A 377 4.88 2.07 -7.68
N SER A 378 4.73 1.51 -8.87
CA SER A 378 3.70 1.89 -9.84
C SER A 378 2.36 1.22 -9.50
N LEU A 379 1.25 1.91 -9.79
CA LEU A 379 -0.11 1.36 -9.66
C LEU A 379 -0.63 0.71 -10.95
N LYS A 380 0.24 0.53 -11.94
CA LYS A 380 -0.11 -0.12 -13.21
C LYS A 380 -0.36 -1.63 -13.08
N GLN A 381 0.23 -2.25 -12.06
CA GLN A 381 0.24 -3.69 -11.86
C GLN A 381 -0.23 -4.02 -10.44
N LEU A 382 -0.82 -5.20 -10.27
CA LEU A 382 -1.22 -5.71 -8.95
C LEU A 382 -0.07 -6.41 -8.20
N ARG A 383 1.08 -6.62 -8.86
CA ARG A 383 2.31 -7.12 -8.22
C ARG A 383 3.50 -6.22 -8.53
N PRO A 384 3.46 -4.92 -8.18
CA PRO A 384 4.43 -3.96 -8.68
C PRO A 384 5.83 -4.19 -8.08
N ILE A 385 6.84 -3.78 -8.85
CA ILE A 385 8.23 -3.71 -8.40
C ILE A 385 8.38 -2.49 -7.47
N VAL A 386 8.96 -2.72 -6.29
CA VAL A 386 9.32 -1.63 -5.37
C VAL A 386 10.75 -1.21 -5.65
N TYR A 387 10.89 -0.01 -6.20
CA TYR A 387 12.15 0.66 -6.38
C TYR A 387 12.55 1.38 -5.10
N GLU A 388 13.85 1.41 -4.82
CA GLU A 388 14.40 2.04 -3.64
C GLU A 388 15.65 2.84 -4.00
N THR A 389 15.66 4.12 -3.67
CA THR A 389 16.82 5.00 -3.67
C THR A 389 17.28 5.22 -2.24
N VAL A 390 18.53 4.91 -1.93
CA VAL A 390 19.14 5.10 -0.61
C VAL A 390 20.29 6.09 -0.75
N TRP A 391 20.25 7.18 0.02
CA TRP A 391 21.32 8.17 0.11
C TRP A 391 22.01 8.06 1.46
N GLN A 392 23.33 8.24 1.49
CA GLN A 392 24.04 8.50 2.73
C GLN A 392 23.52 9.82 3.31
N ARG A 393 23.14 9.82 4.60
CA ARG A 393 22.56 10.99 5.24
C ARG A 393 23.52 12.18 5.18
N ASN A 394 22.95 13.31 4.81
CA ASN A 394 23.60 14.62 4.78
C ASN A 394 22.49 15.65 5.00
N ARG A 395 22.82 16.86 5.45
CA ARG A 395 21.88 17.99 5.57
C ARG A 395 21.08 18.27 4.29
N TRP A 396 21.60 17.86 3.13
CA TRP A 396 21.03 18.12 1.81
C TRP A 396 20.45 16.88 1.11
N ASP A 397 20.39 15.73 1.78
CA ASP A 397 19.97 14.45 1.20
C ASP A 397 18.61 14.50 0.47
N SER A 398 17.61 15.14 1.05
CA SER A 398 16.30 15.33 0.43
C SER A 398 16.39 16.13 -0.88
N LYS A 399 17.16 17.23 -0.89
CA LYS A 399 17.38 18.06 -2.08
C LYS A 399 18.17 17.33 -3.15
N VAL A 400 19.18 16.55 -2.75
CA VAL A 400 19.97 15.69 -3.65
C VAL A 400 19.07 14.66 -4.32
N ASN A 401 18.24 13.97 -3.53
CA ASN A 401 17.31 12.98 -4.03
C ASN A 401 16.31 13.58 -5.03
N GLU A 402 15.73 14.74 -4.71
CA GLU A 402 14.81 15.43 -5.61
C GLU A 402 15.49 15.87 -6.91
N THR A 403 16.71 16.41 -6.83
CA THR A 403 17.45 16.85 -8.02
C THR A 403 17.82 15.66 -8.91
N PHE A 404 18.34 14.59 -8.31
CA PHE A 404 18.63 13.35 -9.02
C PHE A 404 17.36 12.80 -9.67
N ALA A 405 16.27 12.69 -8.91
CA ALA A 405 15.02 12.14 -9.41
C ALA A 405 14.45 12.95 -10.59
N LYS A 406 14.49 14.28 -10.49
CA LYS A 406 14.11 15.19 -11.57
C LYS A 406 15.02 15.04 -12.78
N SER A 407 16.33 14.89 -12.61
CA SER A 407 17.23 14.70 -13.76
C SER A 407 17.07 13.34 -14.43
N PHE A 408 16.93 12.28 -13.64
CA PHE A 408 17.06 10.91 -14.11
C PHE A 408 15.73 10.33 -14.55
N PHE A 409 14.65 10.58 -13.82
CA PHE A 409 13.34 9.99 -14.11
C PHE A 409 12.40 10.89 -14.92
N TYR A 410 12.82 12.10 -15.32
CA TYR A 410 11.92 13.04 -16.01
C TYR A 410 11.35 12.50 -17.33
N LYS A 411 12.15 11.79 -18.14
CA LYS A 411 11.73 11.15 -19.40
C LYS A 411 11.75 9.63 -19.34
N SER A 412 11.59 9.05 -18.16
CA SER A 412 11.69 7.60 -18.02
C SER A 412 10.45 6.87 -18.59
N LYS A 413 10.68 5.78 -19.33
CA LYS A 413 9.66 4.80 -19.69
C LYS A 413 9.80 3.57 -18.79
N TRP A 414 8.68 2.90 -18.52
CA TRP A 414 8.60 1.79 -17.56
C TRP A 414 7.85 0.57 -18.12
N GLY A 415 8.12 -0.60 -17.55
CA GLY A 415 7.37 -1.84 -17.79
C GLY A 415 7.55 -2.41 -19.20
N ARG A 416 6.45 -2.90 -19.80
CA ARG A 416 6.47 -3.63 -21.08
C ARG A 416 7.06 -2.86 -22.26
N VAL A 417 6.98 -1.53 -22.24
CA VAL A 417 7.59 -0.70 -23.29
C VAL A 417 9.10 -0.91 -23.32
N VAL A 418 9.72 -1.04 -22.14
CA VAL A 418 11.16 -1.29 -22.02
C VAL A 418 11.51 -2.70 -22.47
N GLU A 419 10.67 -3.69 -22.19
CA GLU A 419 10.90 -5.07 -22.65
C GLU A 419 10.88 -5.18 -24.18
N ARG A 420 9.98 -4.44 -24.85
CA ARG A 420 9.93 -4.36 -26.32
C ARG A 420 11.13 -3.64 -26.91
N GLU A 421 11.57 -2.54 -26.30
CA GLU A 421 12.77 -1.84 -26.78
C GLU A 421 14.05 -2.65 -26.49
N ALA A 422 14.08 -3.41 -25.40
CA ALA A 422 15.20 -4.26 -25.03
C ALA A 422 15.45 -5.38 -26.05
N THR A 423 14.42 -5.94 -26.68
CA THR A 423 14.63 -6.95 -27.74
C THR A 423 15.39 -6.36 -28.93
N THR A 424 15.13 -5.09 -29.27
CA THR A 424 15.89 -4.39 -30.31
C THR A 424 17.34 -4.15 -29.86
N TRP A 425 17.56 -3.75 -28.60
CA TRP A 425 18.92 -3.57 -28.08
C TRP A 425 19.72 -4.86 -28.08
N GLU A 426 19.08 -5.99 -27.74
CA GLU A 426 19.66 -7.34 -27.75
C GLU A 426 20.03 -7.76 -29.18
N GLN A 427 19.15 -7.54 -30.17
CA GLN A 427 19.39 -7.89 -31.58
C GLN A 427 20.49 -7.02 -32.24
N GLU A 428 20.47 -5.72 -31.98
CA GLU A 428 21.38 -4.75 -32.61
C GLU A 428 22.70 -4.56 -31.85
N TYR A 429 22.85 -5.20 -30.68
CA TYR A 429 23.98 -5.03 -29.77
C TYR A 429 24.16 -3.56 -29.33
N ILE A 430 23.05 -2.90 -29.00
CA ILE A 430 23.05 -1.54 -28.45
C ILE A 430 23.34 -1.62 -26.96
N PHE A 431 24.48 -1.08 -26.55
CA PHE A 431 24.91 -1.10 -25.16
C PHE A 431 24.81 0.26 -24.49
N ASN A 432 24.38 0.24 -23.23
CA ASN A 432 24.36 1.39 -22.35
C ASN A 432 24.82 1.00 -20.93
N PRO A 433 25.11 1.95 -20.03
CA PRO A 433 25.69 1.62 -18.73
C PRO A 433 24.85 0.64 -17.90
N LEU A 434 23.51 0.70 -18.00
CA LEU A 434 22.62 -0.19 -17.27
C LEU A 434 22.32 -1.48 -18.01
N SER A 435 22.45 -1.52 -19.35
CA SER A 435 22.26 -2.78 -20.08
C SER A 435 23.33 -3.82 -19.75
N ILE A 436 24.44 -3.42 -19.11
CA ILE A 436 25.42 -4.36 -18.55
C ILE A 436 24.71 -5.42 -17.69
N TYR A 437 23.68 -5.09 -16.91
CA TYR A 437 22.97 -6.09 -16.11
C TYR A 437 22.30 -7.17 -16.96
N ASP A 438 21.76 -6.78 -18.11
CA ASP A 438 20.93 -7.64 -18.96
C ASP A 438 21.79 -8.54 -19.84
N PHE A 439 22.98 -8.06 -20.22
CA PHE A 439 23.93 -8.80 -21.04
C PHE A 439 24.89 -9.68 -20.22
N LEU A 440 24.96 -9.53 -18.90
CA LEU A 440 25.82 -10.36 -18.06
C LEU A 440 25.29 -11.80 -17.98
N GLY A 441 26.02 -12.73 -18.59
CA GLY A 441 25.62 -14.15 -18.63
C GLY A 441 24.54 -14.44 -19.67
N TYR A 442 24.28 -13.51 -20.60
CA TYR A 442 23.35 -13.72 -21.71
C TYR A 442 23.85 -14.86 -22.62
N LYS A 443 23.04 -15.92 -22.75
CA LYS A 443 23.42 -17.15 -23.46
C LYS A 443 23.42 -17.01 -24.97
N ASP A 444 22.53 -16.18 -25.50
CA ASP A 444 22.29 -16.09 -26.94
C ASP A 444 23.24 -15.10 -27.63
N PHE A 445 24.40 -14.85 -27.03
CA PHE A 445 25.44 -14.10 -27.71
C PHE A 445 25.98 -14.89 -28.90
N SER A 446 25.81 -14.33 -30.10
CA SER A 446 26.70 -14.69 -31.20
C SER A 446 28.15 -14.36 -30.84
N SER A 447 29.12 -15.03 -31.46
CA SER A 447 30.55 -14.75 -31.25
C SER A 447 30.91 -13.28 -31.54
N VAL A 448 30.22 -12.65 -32.50
CA VAL A 448 30.32 -11.22 -32.83
C VAL A 448 29.74 -10.36 -31.71
N GLY A 449 28.56 -10.73 -31.20
CA GLY A 449 27.89 -10.04 -30.09
C GLY A 449 28.72 -9.99 -28.83
N LEU A 450 29.29 -11.13 -28.42
CA LEU A 450 30.18 -11.21 -27.27
C LEU A 450 31.40 -10.30 -27.42
N LYS A 451 32.07 -10.32 -28.58
CA LYS A 451 33.21 -9.42 -28.85
C LYS A 451 32.82 -7.95 -28.78
N LYS A 452 31.64 -7.58 -29.31
CA LYS A 452 31.13 -6.21 -29.23
C LYS A 452 30.85 -5.81 -27.78
N PHE A 453 30.26 -6.70 -26.98
CA PHE A 453 29.99 -6.48 -25.56
C PHE A 453 31.27 -6.30 -24.74
N GLU A 454 32.26 -7.18 -24.93
CA GLU A 454 33.56 -7.07 -24.26
C GLU A 454 34.30 -5.78 -24.64
N LYS A 455 34.26 -5.39 -25.92
CA LYS A 455 34.81 -4.11 -26.40
C LYS A 455 34.10 -2.93 -25.74
N TYR A 456 32.78 -3.00 -25.60
CA TYR A 456 32.00 -1.99 -24.89
C TYR A 456 32.40 -1.88 -23.42
N LEU A 457 32.44 -3.00 -22.69
CA LEU A 457 32.85 -3.03 -21.28
C LEU A 457 34.22 -2.39 -21.07
N ARG A 458 35.21 -2.77 -21.90
CA ARG A 458 36.56 -2.19 -21.83
C ARG A 458 36.53 -0.68 -22.05
N LYS A 459 35.88 -0.20 -23.12
CA LYS A 459 35.81 1.23 -23.45
C LYS A 459 35.08 2.02 -22.37
N TYR A 460 33.98 1.48 -21.85
CA TYR A 460 33.19 2.10 -20.78
C TYR A 460 34.04 2.27 -19.51
N TYR A 461 34.59 1.17 -18.99
CA TYR A 461 35.36 1.23 -17.75
C TYR A 461 36.65 2.02 -17.88
N PHE A 462 37.35 1.97 -19.03
CA PHE A 462 38.54 2.80 -19.25
C PHE A 462 38.20 4.29 -19.23
N LYS A 463 37.14 4.71 -19.94
CA LYS A 463 36.70 6.11 -19.97
C LYS A 463 36.26 6.60 -18.60
N GLU A 464 35.43 5.83 -17.90
CA GLU A 464 34.95 6.20 -16.56
C GLU A 464 36.09 6.18 -15.53
N ALA A 465 37.03 5.23 -15.61
CA ALA A 465 38.24 5.17 -14.77
C ALA A 465 39.12 6.42 -14.97
N ARG A 466 39.41 6.80 -16.22
CA ARG A 466 40.14 8.02 -16.53
C ARG A 466 39.47 9.26 -15.96
N SER A 467 38.14 9.35 -16.10
CA SER A 467 37.37 10.47 -15.54
C SER A 467 37.28 10.44 -14.01
N SER A 468 37.42 9.28 -13.37
CA SER A 468 37.29 9.16 -11.91
C SER A 468 38.33 9.99 -11.15
N PHE A 469 39.51 10.20 -11.74
CA PHE A 469 40.58 11.01 -11.14
C PHE A 469 40.21 12.49 -10.98
N SER A 470 39.22 13.02 -11.73
CA SER A 470 38.76 14.40 -11.57
C SER A 470 37.69 14.58 -10.49
N PHE A 471 37.17 13.51 -9.90
CA PHE A 471 36.05 13.55 -8.95
C PHE A 471 36.43 13.20 -7.50
N GLY A 472 37.73 13.04 -7.23
CA GLY A 472 38.26 12.78 -5.88
C GLY A 472 38.31 11.29 -5.49
N GLU A 473 38.96 11.03 -4.35
CA GLU A 473 39.28 9.66 -3.91
C GLU A 473 38.05 8.82 -3.55
N ASP A 474 37.04 9.44 -2.95
CA ASP A 474 35.86 8.72 -2.47
C ASP A 474 35.01 8.20 -3.64
N TYR A 475 34.89 8.99 -4.71
CA TYR A 475 34.30 8.52 -5.96
C TYR A 475 35.11 7.37 -6.56
N GLN A 476 36.44 7.49 -6.59
CA GLN A 476 37.31 6.44 -7.15
C GLN A 476 37.17 5.12 -6.38
N LYS A 477 37.10 5.16 -5.05
CA LYS A 477 36.84 3.97 -4.21
C LYS A 477 35.47 3.36 -4.51
N LEU A 478 34.42 4.19 -4.63
CA LEU A 478 33.06 3.75 -4.97
C LEU A 478 33.00 3.13 -6.37
N PHE A 479 33.65 3.75 -7.35
CA PHE A 479 33.74 3.26 -8.72
C PHE A 479 34.50 1.93 -8.80
N LEU A 480 35.66 1.84 -8.15
CA LEU A 480 36.45 0.61 -8.07
C LEU A 480 35.65 -0.53 -7.44
N ALA A 481 34.96 -0.28 -6.32
CA ALA A 481 34.10 -1.28 -5.69
C ALA A 481 32.95 -1.71 -6.61
N SER A 482 32.36 -0.77 -7.37
CA SER A 482 31.28 -1.08 -8.32
C SER A 482 31.79 -1.95 -9.46
N MET A 483 32.92 -1.59 -10.05
CA MET A 483 33.61 -2.32 -11.12
C MET A 483 34.01 -3.73 -10.67
N GLN A 484 34.59 -3.87 -9.47
CA GLN A 484 34.94 -5.18 -8.90
C GLN A 484 33.72 -6.09 -8.76
N ARG A 485 32.59 -5.58 -8.25
CA ARG A 485 31.37 -6.39 -8.10
C ARG A 485 30.79 -6.83 -9.45
N VAL A 486 30.81 -5.94 -10.46
CA VAL A 486 30.40 -6.31 -11.82
C VAL A 486 31.33 -7.39 -12.38
N PHE A 487 32.65 -7.22 -12.23
CA PHE A 487 33.63 -8.16 -12.74
C PHE A 487 33.53 -9.54 -12.10
N ILE A 488 33.40 -9.61 -10.77
CA ILE A 488 33.19 -10.87 -10.04
C ILE A 488 31.89 -11.54 -10.51
N THR A 489 30.80 -10.77 -10.63
CA THR A 489 29.52 -11.30 -11.10
C THR A 489 29.64 -11.83 -12.53
N TRP A 490 30.34 -11.11 -13.41
CA TRP A 490 30.59 -11.53 -14.79
C TRP A 490 31.33 -12.87 -14.85
N GLN A 491 32.45 -13.01 -14.13
CA GLN A 491 33.24 -14.24 -14.12
C GLN A 491 32.43 -15.42 -13.59
N LEU A 492 31.66 -15.22 -12.52
CA LEU A 492 30.85 -16.26 -11.90
C LEU A 492 29.68 -16.67 -12.80
N MET A 493 28.99 -15.72 -13.44
CA MET A 493 27.91 -16.02 -14.39
C MET A 493 28.43 -16.75 -15.62
N MET A 494 29.53 -16.28 -16.22
CA MET A 494 30.10 -16.95 -17.39
C MET A 494 30.57 -18.38 -17.07
N LYS A 495 31.17 -18.60 -15.88
CA LYS A 495 31.54 -19.94 -15.41
C LYS A 495 30.30 -20.83 -15.20
N ARG A 496 29.23 -20.29 -14.60
CA ARG A 496 27.98 -21.01 -14.35
C ARG A 496 27.29 -21.42 -15.65
N GLU A 497 27.21 -20.50 -16.60
CA GLU A 497 26.50 -20.72 -17.88
C GLU A 497 27.40 -21.34 -18.96
N LYS A 498 28.67 -21.65 -18.65
CA LYS A 498 29.67 -22.22 -19.56
C LYS A 498 29.90 -21.38 -20.84
N ILE A 499 29.74 -20.07 -20.75
CA ILE A 499 29.96 -19.15 -21.87
C ILE A 499 31.46 -18.81 -21.92
N PRO A 500 32.14 -19.01 -23.07
CA PRO A 500 33.54 -18.64 -23.21
C PRO A 500 33.67 -17.11 -23.18
N TYR A 501 34.74 -16.60 -22.56
CA TYR A 501 35.06 -15.16 -22.54
C TYR A 501 36.55 -14.94 -22.78
N SER A 502 36.92 -13.78 -23.28
CA SER A 502 38.29 -13.46 -23.64
C SER A 502 39.18 -13.25 -22.42
N LYS A 503 40.29 -14.02 -22.37
CA LYS A 503 41.37 -13.79 -21.39
C LYS A 503 41.94 -12.37 -21.48
N MET A 504 41.97 -11.79 -22.68
CA MET A 504 42.44 -10.42 -22.90
C MET A 504 41.51 -9.40 -22.21
N THR A 505 40.20 -9.61 -22.27
CA THR A 505 39.21 -8.72 -21.63
C THR A 505 39.36 -8.77 -20.11
N ILE A 506 39.59 -9.94 -19.52
CA ILE A 506 39.92 -10.06 -18.09
C ILE A 506 41.18 -9.29 -17.73
N LYS A 507 42.26 -9.48 -18.50
CA LYS A 507 43.53 -8.81 -18.25
C LYS A 507 43.34 -7.29 -18.25
N ASN A 508 42.69 -6.75 -19.29
CA ASN A 508 42.44 -5.31 -19.41
C ASN A 508 41.62 -4.74 -18.25
N ILE A 509 40.53 -5.42 -17.86
CA ILE A 509 39.70 -4.97 -16.72
C ILE A 509 40.52 -5.04 -15.42
N SER A 510 41.36 -6.07 -15.25
CA SER A 510 42.24 -6.22 -14.08
C SER A 510 43.33 -5.15 -14.02
N ASP A 511 43.91 -4.80 -15.16
CA ASP A 511 44.93 -3.75 -15.28
C ASP A 511 44.32 -2.37 -14.98
N ILE A 512 43.12 -2.08 -15.47
CA ILE A 512 42.37 -0.86 -15.10
C ILE A 512 42.12 -0.82 -13.58
N MET A 513 41.66 -1.92 -12.98
CA MET A 513 41.46 -1.99 -11.52
C MET A 513 42.75 -1.78 -10.73
N ARG A 514 43.87 -2.35 -11.22
CA ARG A 514 45.20 -2.20 -10.61
C ARG A 514 45.67 -0.75 -10.70
N ALA A 515 45.53 -0.12 -11.86
CA ALA A 515 45.88 1.29 -12.07
C ALA A 515 45.05 2.23 -11.19
N LEU A 516 43.76 1.97 -11.02
CA LEU A 516 42.91 2.70 -10.07
C LEU A 516 43.36 2.51 -8.62
N LYS A 517 43.68 1.27 -8.22
CA LYS A 517 44.15 0.96 -6.86
C LYS A 517 45.51 1.59 -6.56
N SER A 518 46.41 1.63 -7.55
CA SER A 518 47.75 2.24 -7.44
C SER A 518 47.76 3.73 -7.77
N ARG A 519 46.61 4.33 -8.10
CA ARG A 519 46.46 5.75 -8.51
C ARG A 519 47.36 6.16 -9.68
N ASN A 520 47.66 5.24 -10.59
CA ASN A 520 48.49 5.53 -11.76
C ASN A 520 47.64 6.21 -12.84
N LYS A 521 47.71 7.55 -12.94
CA LYS A 521 46.99 8.33 -13.94
C LYS A 521 47.58 8.16 -15.35
N ASP A 522 48.89 7.96 -15.46
CA ASP A 522 49.60 7.89 -16.74
C ASP A 522 49.19 6.67 -17.57
N PHE A 523 48.79 5.59 -16.90
CA PHE A 523 48.16 4.43 -17.54
C PHE A 523 47.00 4.81 -18.47
N PHE A 524 46.26 5.88 -18.17
CA PHE A 524 45.10 6.32 -18.94
C PHE A 524 45.39 7.40 -19.99
N ASN A 525 46.64 7.87 -20.06
CA ASN A 525 47.09 8.87 -21.03
C ASN A 525 47.88 8.24 -22.20
N GLY A 526 48.29 6.97 -22.09
CA GLY A 526 49.11 6.26 -23.07
C GLY A 526 48.35 5.47 -24.15
N GLU A 527 47.02 5.52 -24.17
CA GLU A 527 46.13 5.06 -25.26
C GLU A 527 45.27 6.24 -25.73
#